data_AF-M2TM92-F1
#
_entry.id   AF-M2TM92-F1
#
_cell.length_a   1.000
_cell.length_b   1.000
_cell.length_c   1.000
_cell.angle_alpha   90.00
_cell.angle_beta   90.00
_cell.angle_gamma   90.00
#
_symmetry.space_group_name_H-M   'P 1'
#
loop_
_entity.id
_entity.type
_entity.pdbx_description
1 polymer ?
#
loop_
_entity_poly.entity_id
_entity_poly.type
_entity_poly.pdbx_seq_one_letter_code
_entity_poly.pdbx_strand_id
1 'polypeptide(L)'
;SAGQAVGRVLNAILNKLFPLKDWNPARETFTKETTALMYQNNPDRNRWVATVCYNKGWDVKDRGAISDVVSMKLSLGAFHTDYDCMYIGRHNQFYTQSDGGYINLAYQYDSRFCSYDGRTADLTCN
;
A
#
# COMPACT_ATOMS: atom_id res chain seq x y z
N SER A 1 -7.33 -12.10 -3.79
CA SER A 1 -6.22 -11.85 -2.85
C SER A 1 -5.51 -10.56 -3.23
N ALA A 2 -4.60 -10.03 -2.42
CA ALA A 2 -3.79 -8.88 -2.81
C ALA A 2 -2.93 -9.20 -4.05
N GLY A 3 -2.35 -10.40 -4.13
CA GLY A 3 -1.53 -10.81 -5.28
C GLY A 3 -2.30 -10.78 -6.61
N GLN A 4 -3.57 -11.19 -6.61
CA GLN A 4 -4.42 -11.12 -7.79
C GLN A 4 -4.74 -9.69 -8.22
N ALA A 5 -4.98 -8.78 -7.26
CA ALA A 5 -5.24 -7.38 -7.56
C ALA A 5 -4.02 -6.72 -8.18
N VAL A 6 -2.83 -6.94 -7.60
CA VAL A 6 -1.54 -6.48 -8.13
C VAL A 6 -1.31 -6.99 -9.55
N GLY A 7 -1.50 -8.30 -9.80
CA GLY A 7 -1.29 -8.88 -11.13
C GLY A 7 -2.16 -8.25 -12.22
N ARG A 8 -3.39 -7.82 -11.90
CA ARG A 8 -4.29 -7.16 -12.87
C ARG A 8 -3.87 -5.73 -13.20
N VAL A 9 -3.18 -5.06 -12.28
CA VAL A 9 -2.89 -3.62 -12.39
C VAL A 9 -1.43 -3.33 -12.73
N LEU A 10 -0.58 -4.36 -12.81
CA LEU A 10 0.85 -4.23 -13.07
C LEU A 10 1.16 -3.41 -14.32
N ASN A 11 0.50 -3.69 -15.45
CA ASN A 11 0.73 -2.95 -16.70
C ASN A 11 0.36 -1.46 -16.57
N ALA A 12 -0.68 -1.13 -15.80
CA ALA A 12 -1.07 0.25 -15.55
C ALA A 12 -0.02 0.98 -14.71
N ILE A 13 0.53 0.30 -13.69
CA ILE A 13 1.64 0.83 -12.88
C ILE A 13 2.88 1.08 -13.76
N LEU A 14 3.30 0.09 -14.56
CA LEU A 14 4.47 0.21 -15.43
C LEU A 14 4.37 1.39 -16.41
N ASN A 15 3.20 1.60 -17.02
CA ASN A 15 2.97 2.73 -17.93
C ASN A 15 3.13 4.09 -17.24
N LYS A 16 2.76 4.20 -15.96
CA LYS A 16 2.92 5.45 -15.18
C LYS A 16 4.37 5.69 -14.76
N LEU A 17 5.16 4.63 -14.59
CA LEU A 17 6.57 4.72 -14.20
C LEU A 17 7.50 4.97 -15.39
N PHE A 18 7.16 4.48 -16.58
CA PHE A 18 7.99 4.60 -17.78
C PHE A 18 8.55 6.02 -18.07
N PRO A 19 7.77 7.12 -17.95
CA PRO A 19 8.30 8.46 -18.21
C PRO A 19 9.22 8.99 -17.10
N LEU A 20 9.24 8.36 -15.91
CA LEU A 20 9.96 8.86 -14.75
C LEU A 20 11.42 8.39 -14.77
N LYS A 21 12.32 9.36 -14.75
CA LYS A 21 13.77 9.13 -14.69
C LYS A 21 14.37 9.39 -13.31
N ASP A 22 13.64 10.13 -12.47
CA ASP A 22 14.07 10.49 -11.13
C ASP A 22 13.54 9.48 -10.11
N TRP A 23 14.41 9.09 -9.18
CA TRP A 23 14.12 8.03 -8.23
C TRP A 23 13.00 8.37 -7.24
N ASN A 24 13.00 9.58 -6.67
CA ASN A 24 11.98 9.96 -5.69
C ASN A 24 10.58 10.09 -6.30
N PRO A 25 10.38 10.77 -7.44
CA PRO A 25 9.10 10.76 -8.15
C PRO A 25 8.64 9.35 -8.52
N ALA A 26 9.53 8.49 -9.02
CA ALA A 26 9.19 7.10 -9.35
C ALA A 26 8.63 6.34 -8.14
N ARG A 27 9.25 6.49 -6.96
CA ARG A 27 8.79 5.87 -5.72
C ARG A 27 7.46 6.40 -5.24
N GLU A 28 7.27 7.73 -5.27
CA GLU A 28 6.01 8.35 -4.87
C GLU A 28 4.86 7.91 -5.79
N THR A 29 5.08 7.94 -7.10
CA THR A 29 4.12 7.44 -8.09
C THR A 29 3.85 5.96 -7.89
N PHE A 30 4.89 5.13 -7.74
CA PHE A 30 4.74 3.70 -7.51
C PHE A 30 3.85 3.40 -6.30
N THR A 31 4.16 4.00 -5.15
CA THR A 31 3.47 3.72 -3.89
C THR A 31 2.01 4.17 -3.98
N LYS A 32 1.75 5.40 -4.45
CA LYS A 32 0.38 5.94 -4.58
C LYS A 32 -0.47 5.15 -5.57
N GLU A 33 0.07 4.87 -6.75
CA GLU A 33 -0.67 4.21 -7.83
C GLU A 33 -0.95 2.75 -7.51
N THR A 34 0.02 2.05 -6.94
CA THR A 34 -0.16 0.66 -6.53
C THR A 34 -1.28 0.56 -5.49
N THR A 35 -1.22 1.37 -4.42
CA THR A 35 -2.26 1.39 -3.39
C THR A 35 -3.63 1.74 -3.96
N ALA A 36 -3.71 2.77 -4.83
CA ALA A 36 -4.97 3.20 -5.42
C ALA A 36 -5.59 2.13 -6.33
N LEU A 37 -4.79 1.54 -7.23
CA LEU A 37 -5.25 0.51 -8.16
C LEU A 37 -5.64 -0.78 -7.44
N MET A 38 -4.89 -1.18 -6.42
CA MET A 38 -5.26 -2.29 -5.55
C MET A 38 -6.59 -2.02 -4.84
N TYR A 39 -6.78 -0.83 -4.27
CA TYR A 39 -8.05 -0.47 -3.63
C TYR A 39 -9.21 -0.44 -4.62
N GLN A 40 -9.00 0.03 -5.85
CA GLN A 40 -10.01 -0.02 -6.92
C GLN A 40 -10.42 -1.45 -7.27
N ASN A 41 -9.44 -2.36 -7.33
CA ASN A 41 -9.61 -3.78 -7.68
C ASN A 41 -9.80 -4.69 -6.47
N ASN A 42 -10.18 -4.12 -5.32
CA ASN A 42 -10.45 -4.84 -4.10
C ASN A 42 -11.54 -5.91 -4.32
N PRO A 43 -11.23 -7.20 -4.11
CA PRO A 43 -12.17 -8.29 -4.41
C PRO A 43 -13.35 -8.37 -3.43
N ASP A 44 -13.28 -7.74 -2.27
CA ASP A 44 -14.34 -7.70 -1.27
C ASP A 44 -14.21 -6.42 -0.42
N ARG A 45 -14.94 -5.37 -0.81
CA ARG A 45 -14.90 -4.06 -0.13
C ARG A 45 -15.57 -4.05 1.25
N ASN A 46 -16.36 -5.06 1.58
CA ASN A 46 -16.98 -5.16 2.91
C ASN A 46 -16.01 -5.80 3.91
N ARG A 47 -15.19 -6.74 3.43
CA ARG A 47 -14.14 -7.38 4.23
C ARG A 47 -12.88 -6.50 4.33
N TRP A 48 -12.43 -5.97 3.21
CA TRP A 48 -11.19 -5.21 3.08
C TRP A 48 -11.52 -3.73 2.98
N VAL A 49 -11.41 -3.02 4.10
CA VAL A 49 -11.82 -1.60 4.18
C VAL A 49 -10.68 -0.63 3.91
N ALA A 50 -9.45 -1.14 3.83
CA ALA A 50 -8.28 -0.35 3.46
C ALA A 50 -7.23 -1.16 2.68
N THR A 51 -6.32 -0.43 2.04
CA THR A 51 -5.14 -0.93 1.33
C THR A 51 -3.95 -0.10 1.77
N VAL A 52 -2.82 -0.75 1.96
CA VAL A 52 -1.54 -0.11 2.28
C VAL A 52 -0.45 -0.67 1.38
N CYS A 53 0.46 0.20 0.94
CA CYS A 53 1.78 -0.18 0.44
C CYS A 53 2.84 0.57 1.23
N TYR A 54 3.83 -0.15 1.76
CA TYR A 54 4.86 0.41 2.63
C TYR A 54 6.21 -0.28 2.48
N ASN A 55 7.32 0.47 2.45
CA ASN A 55 8.67 -0.10 2.27
C ASN A 55 9.53 -0.16 3.54
N LYS A 56 8.93 -0.01 4.73
CA LYS A 56 9.62 -0.12 6.02
C LYS A 56 8.91 -1.13 6.93
N GLY A 57 9.44 -1.29 8.13
CA GLY A 57 8.87 -2.19 9.14
C GLY A 57 7.47 -1.75 9.58
N TRP A 58 6.56 -2.72 9.66
CA TRP A 58 5.19 -2.52 10.08
C TRP A 58 4.74 -3.66 10.99
N ASP A 59 3.67 -3.41 11.74
CA ASP A 59 2.95 -4.46 12.45
C ASP A 59 1.44 -4.25 12.32
N VAL A 60 0.66 -5.26 12.73
CA VAL A 60 -0.80 -5.18 12.76
C VAL A 60 -1.35 -5.73 14.05
N LYS A 61 -2.49 -5.18 14.49
CA LYS A 61 -3.19 -5.68 15.68
C LYS A 61 -3.63 -7.13 15.51
N ASP A 62 -4.10 -7.51 14.32
CA ASP A 62 -4.51 -8.87 13.99
C ASP A 62 -4.05 -9.28 12.59
N ARG A 63 -3.15 -10.27 12.52
CA ARG A 63 -2.64 -10.85 11.27
C ARG A 63 -3.68 -11.70 10.52
N GLY A 64 -4.73 -12.17 11.19
CA GLY A 64 -5.88 -12.84 10.56
C GLY A 64 -6.83 -11.86 9.85
N ALA A 65 -6.74 -10.57 10.18
CA ALA A 65 -7.54 -9.50 9.60
C ALA A 65 -6.78 -8.67 8.55
N ILE A 66 -5.78 -9.27 7.90
CA ILE A 66 -5.15 -8.76 6.68
C ILE A 66 -5.23 -9.80 5.57
N SER A 67 -5.00 -9.37 4.32
CA SER A 67 -4.79 -10.31 3.23
C SER A 67 -3.40 -10.95 3.28
N ASP A 68 -3.10 -11.77 2.28
CA ASP A 68 -1.71 -12.02 1.87
C ASP A 68 -0.94 -10.69 1.72
N VAL A 69 0.34 -10.73 2.08
CA VAL A 69 1.28 -9.62 1.85
C VAL A 69 1.98 -9.87 0.52
N VAL A 70 1.92 -8.89 -0.36
CA VAL A 70 2.61 -8.93 -1.65
C VAL A 70 3.82 -8.01 -1.59
N SER A 71 5.01 -8.58 -1.72
CA SER A 71 6.23 -7.78 -1.86
C SER A 71 6.45 -7.39 -3.32
N MET A 72 6.37 -6.09 -3.60
CA MET A 72 6.53 -5.54 -4.93
C MET A 72 7.82 -4.75 -5.05
N LYS A 73 8.68 -5.17 -6.00
CA LYS A 73 9.96 -4.52 -6.26
C LYS A 73 9.81 -3.39 -7.28
N LEU A 74 10.12 -2.17 -6.88
CA LEU A 74 10.39 -1.06 -7.80
C LEU A 74 11.87 -1.04 -8.15
N SER A 75 12.20 -0.91 -9.44
CA SER A 75 13.58 -0.79 -9.91
C SER A 75 13.71 0.33 -10.96
N LEU A 76 14.75 1.15 -10.82
CA LEU A 76 15.09 2.22 -11.77
C LEU A 76 16.62 2.33 -11.88
N GLY A 77 17.18 1.87 -13.00
CA GLY A 77 18.62 1.75 -13.16
C GLY A 77 19.22 0.81 -12.08
N ALA A 78 20.19 1.32 -11.32
CA ALA A 78 20.80 0.58 -10.20
C ALA A 78 19.98 0.66 -8.89
N PHE A 79 19.00 1.58 -8.80
CA PHE A 79 18.19 1.75 -7.59
C PHE A 79 17.05 0.75 -7.55
N HIS A 80 16.77 0.25 -6.35
CA HIS A 80 15.61 -0.61 -6.10
C HIS A 80 15.07 -0.42 -4.68
N THR A 81 13.80 -0.75 -4.49
CA THR A 81 13.13 -0.78 -3.20
C THR A 81 11.96 -1.74 -3.27
N ASP A 82 11.78 -2.53 -2.22
CA ASP A 82 10.64 -3.43 -2.08
C ASP A 82 9.57 -2.79 -1.20
N TYR A 83 8.32 -2.95 -1.63
CA TYR A 83 7.14 -2.45 -0.91
C TYR A 83 6.25 -3.63 -0.56
N ASP A 84 5.89 -3.73 0.71
CA ASP A 84 4.86 -4.65 1.15
C ASP A 84 3.49 -4.02 0.95
N CYS A 85 2.67 -4.67 0.12
CA CYS A 85 1.32 -4.24 -0.20
C CYS A 85 0.29 -5.27 0.28
N MET A 86 -0.76 -4.81 0.96
CA MET A 86 -1.79 -5.69 1.50
C MET A 86 -3.12 -4.96 1.69
N TYR A 87 -4.20 -5.74 1.85
CA TYR A 87 -5.49 -5.25 2.32
C TYR A 87 -5.60 -5.35 3.84
N ILE A 88 -6.28 -4.38 4.45
CA ILE A 88 -6.58 -4.34 5.89
C ILE A 88 -8.08 -4.49 6.09
N GLY A 89 -8.45 -5.39 6.99
CA GLY A 89 -9.83 -5.64 7.38
C GLY A 89 -10.32 -4.75 8.52
N ARG A 90 -11.60 -4.89 8.86
CA ARG A 90 -12.23 -4.20 9.99
C ARG A 90 -11.68 -4.68 11.34
N HIS A 91 -11.88 -3.87 12.37
CA HIS A 91 -11.42 -4.10 13.75
C HIS A 91 -9.90 -4.30 13.91
N ASN A 92 -9.12 -3.82 12.94
CA ASN A 92 -7.68 -3.96 12.86
C ASN A 92 -6.98 -2.60 12.97
N GLN A 93 -5.68 -2.62 13.21
CA GLN A 93 -4.83 -1.44 13.22
C GLN A 93 -3.51 -1.79 12.55
N PHE A 94 -3.03 -0.88 11.70
CA PHE A 94 -1.72 -0.97 11.06
C PHE A 94 -0.79 0.03 11.73
N TYR A 95 0.34 -0.47 12.22
CA TYR A 95 1.35 0.29 12.94
C TYR A 95 2.57 0.50 12.06
N THR A 96 3.00 1.75 11.89
CA THR A 96 4.26 2.06 11.22
C THR A 96 5.40 2.11 12.24
N GLN A 97 6.56 1.52 11.91
CA GLN A 97 7.73 1.54 12.80
C GLN A 97 8.68 2.71 12.50
N SER A 98 8.37 3.54 11.50
CA SER A 98 9.17 4.71 11.12
C SER A 98 8.31 5.72 10.39
N ASP A 99 8.56 7.00 10.64
CA ASP A 99 7.91 8.07 9.89
C ASP A 99 8.38 8.02 8.43
N GLY A 100 7.50 7.61 7.53
CA GLY A 100 7.87 7.25 6.17
C GLY A 100 7.79 8.41 5.18
N GLY A 101 6.89 9.35 5.38
CA GLY A 101 6.47 10.26 4.30
C GLY A 101 5.86 9.53 3.08
N TYR A 102 5.26 10.29 2.16
CA TYR A 102 4.50 9.73 1.02
C TYR A 102 5.32 8.85 0.07
N ILE A 103 6.65 8.97 0.06
CA ILE A 103 7.56 8.15 -0.76
C ILE A 103 7.59 6.69 -0.27
N ASN A 104 7.41 6.50 1.03
CA ASN A 104 7.52 5.20 1.68
C ASN A 104 6.15 4.57 1.89
N LEU A 105 5.12 5.37 2.21
CA LEU A 105 3.81 4.93 2.66
C LEU A 105 2.68 5.53 1.83
N ALA A 106 1.75 4.70 1.39
CA ALA A 106 0.45 5.16 0.92
C ALA A 106 -0.67 4.28 1.42
N TYR A 107 -1.75 4.92 1.88
CA TYR A 107 -3.02 4.28 2.20
C TYR A 107 -4.10 4.69 1.21
N GLN A 108 -5.03 3.78 0.98
CA GLN A 108 -6.34 4.09 0.44
C GLN A 108 -7.38 3.33 1.28
N TYR A 109 -8.37 4.04 1.81
CA TYR A 109 -9.28 3.46 2.80
C TYR A 109 -10.69 4.06 2.71
N ASP A 110 -11.64 3.34 3.26
CA ASP A 110 -13.00 3.81 3.51
C ASP A 110 -13.05 4.58 4.83
N SER A 111 -13.28 5.90 4.76
CA SER A 111 -13.31 6.78 5.93
C SER A 111 -14.46 6.52 6.89
N ARG A 112 -15.44 5.70 6.51
CA ARG A 112 -16.50 5.24 7.42
C ARG A 112 -15.99 4.24 8.46
N PHE A 113 -14.95 3.48 8.09
CA PHE A 113 -14.36 2.44 8.93
C PHE A 113 -12.98 2.86 9.45
N CYS A 114 -12.19 3.58 8.66
CA CYS A 114 -10.80 3.83 9.00
C CYS A 114 -10.47 5.31 9.25
N SER A 115 -9.54 5.55 10.17
CA SER A 115 -8.96 6.85 10.49
C SER A 115 -7.43 6.79 10.52
N TYR A 116 -6.80 7.78 9.91
CA TYR A 116 -5.34 7.94 9.86
C TYR A 116 -4.87 8.87 10.98
N ASP A 117 -3.82 8.46 11.72
CA ASP A 117 -3.13 9.32 12.67
C ASP A 117 -1.94 9.99 12.00
N GLY A 118 -2.03 11.30 11.77
CA GLY A 118 -0.95 12.08 11.17
C GLY A 118 0.31 12.23 12.02
N ARG A 119 0.27 11.83 13.31
CA ARG A 119 1.42 11.91 14.22
C ARG A 119 2.28 10.66 14.20
N THR A 120 1.68 9.49 14.05
CA THR A 120 2.38 8.19 14.03
C THR A 120 2.36 7.52 12.66
N ALA A 121 1.62 8.08 11.71
CA ALA A 121 1.31 7.50 10.40
C ALA A 121 0.53 6.17 10.45
N ASP A 122 -0.07 5.84 11.58
CA ASP A 122 -0.85 4.61 11.77
C ASP A 122 -2.25 4.73 11.15
N LEU A 123 -2.81 3.57 10.80
CA LEU A 123 -4.19 3.47 10.32
C LEU A 123 -5.00 2.57 11.26
N THR A 124 -6.09 3.09 11.81
CA THR A 124 -7.06 2.31 12.61
C THR A 124 -8.32 2.07 11.82
N CYS A 125 -8.85 0.84 11.79
CA CYS A 125 -10.08 0.46 11.09
C CYS A 125 -11.08 -0.23 12.03
N ASN A 126 -12.30 0.31 12.16
CA ASN A 126 -13.38 -0.12 13.06
C ASN A 126 -14.55 -0.86 12.37
#